data_AF-A0A2P5HQ64-F1
#
_entry.id   AF-A0A2P5HQ64-F1
#
_cell.length_a   1.000
_cell.length_b   1.000
_cell.length_c   1.000
_cell.angle_alpha   90.00
_cell.angle_beta   90.00
_cell.angle_gamma   90.00
#
_symmetry.space_group_name_H-M   'P 1'
#
loop_
_entity.id
_entity.type
_entity.pdbx_description
1 polymer ?
#
loop_
_entity_poly.entity_id
_entity_poly.type
_entity_poly.pdbx_seq_one_letter_code
_entity_poly.pdbx_strand_id
1 'polypeptide(L)'
;MAKKTQVKKNDDTLYSKNQCLPDKDNKISESRVRSQLTRAPEPNDRRKSGYPHPYMNLNGVILRRESTDSTSYYEYPVTQKGADYDFDCKPKQNPGAYRGIVNQNKDYRGTLCHNGEVRKGVNYPNSGDFHLCKKDK
;
A
#
# COMPACT_ATOMS: atom_id res chain seq x y z
N MET A 1 34.32 -26.03 -13.91
CA MET A 1 34.10 -24.69 -13.31
C MET A 1 32.64 -24.31 -13.52
N ALA A 2 31.82 -24.26 -12.47
CA ALA A 2 30.41 -23.92 -12.59
C ALA A 2 30.22 -22.40 -12.70
N LYS A 3 29.60 -21.94 -13.79
CA LYS A 3 29.16 -20.54 -13.94
C LYS A 3 28.10 -20.26 -12.87
N LYS A 4 28.44 -19.46 -11.86
CA LYS A 4 27.46 -18.90 -10.92
C LYS A 4 26.59 -17.91 -11.70
N THR A 5 25.39 -18.35 -12.05
CA THR A 5 24.34 -17.47 -12.56
C THR A 5 23.98 -16.48 -11.45
N GLN A 6 24.49 -15.25 -11.54
CA GLN A 6 23.99 -14.16 -10.71
C GLN A 6 22.55 -13.87 -11.15
N VAL A 7 21.58 -14.35 -10.38
CA VAL A 7 20.20 -13.93 -10.50
C VAL A 7 20.18 -12.44 -10.16
N LYS A 8 19.93 -11.57 -11.15
CA LYS A 8 19.61 -10.17 -10.91
C LYS A 8 18.48 -10.14 -9.88
N LYS A 9 18.76 -9.66 -8.67
CA LYS A 9 17.73 -9.30 -7.71
C LYS A 9 16.90 -8.22 -8.39
N ASN A 10 15.70 -8.57 -8.84
CA ASN A 10 14.72 -7.56 -9.24
C ASN A 10 14.51 -6.66 -8.02
N ASP A 11 14.71 -5.36 -8.18
CA ASP A 11 14.44 -4.42 -7.12
C ASP A 11 12.95 -4.49 -6.77
N ASP A 12 12.66 -4.98 -5.57
CA ASP A 12 11.33 -5.14 -5.01
C ASP A 12 10.88 -3.86 -4.27
N THR A 13 11.71 -2.82 -4.28
CA THR A 13 11.45 -1.55 -3.61
C THR A 13 10.51 -0.70 -4.45
N LEU A 14 9.42 -0.24 -3.81
CA LEU A 14 8.53 0.80 -4.30
C LEU A 14 8.84 2.09 -3.55
N TYR A 15 9.06 3.18 -4.28
CA TYR A 15 9.36 4.50 -3.76
C TYR A 15 8.11 5.39 -3.79
N SER A 16 8.02 6.29 -2.80
CA SER A 16 6.94 7.25 -2.62
C SER A 16 7.47 8.66 -2.39
N LYS A 17 6.58 9.66 -2.44
CA LYS A 17 6.87 11.04 -2.05
C LYS A 17 5.86 11.52 -1.01
N ASN A 18 6.09 11.15 0.24
CA ASN A 18 5.34 11.64 1.39
C ASN A 18 6.17 12.69 2.12
N GLN A 19 5.68 13.92 2.18
CA GLN A 19 6.40 15.06 2.75
C GLN A 19 6.60 14.97 4.28
N CYS A 20 5.81 14.13 4.95
CA CYS A 20 5.86 13.94 6.39
C CYS A 20 6.75 12.75 6.81
N LEU A 21 7.21 11.94 5.84
CA LEU A 21 8.10 10.82 6.11
C LEU A 21 9.56 11.20 5.80
N PRO A 22 10.53 10.71 6.59
CA PRO A 22 11.93 10.83 6.22
C PRO A 22 12.23 9.98 4.98
N ASP A 23 13.26 10.34 4.21
CA ASP A 23 13.62 9.66 2.94
C ASP A 23 13.76 8.14 3.09
N LYS A 24 14.36 7.68 4.20
CA LYS A 24 14.52 6.25 4.50
C LYS A 24 13.20 5.47 4.59
N ASP A 25 12.11 6.16 4.90
CA ASP A 25 10.76 5.62 5.04
C ASP A 25 9.84 6.05 3.89
N ASN A 26 10.35 6.73 2.86
CA ASN A 26 9.67 6.98 1.59
C ASN A 26 9.83 5.81 0.59
N LYS A 27 9.80 4.59 1.13
CA LYS A 27 9.87 3.34 0.36
C LYS A 27 9.23 2.16 1.09
N ILE A 28 8.74 1.18 0.34
CA ILE A 28 8.16 -0.06 0.86
C ILE A 28 8.48 -1.23 -0.08
N SER A 29 8.64 -2.43 0.47
CA SER A 29 8.84 -3.65 -0.33
C SER A 29 7.51 -4.15 -0.91
N GLU A 30 7.45 -4.33 -2.24
CA GLU A 30 6.26 -4.86 -2.93
C GLU A 30 5.93 -6.29 -2.46
N SER A 31 6.94 -7.15 -2.30
CA SER A 31 6.73 -8.52 -1.79
C SER A 31 6.15 -8.51 -0.37
N ARG A 32 6.58 -7.59 0.49
CA ARG A 32 5.98 -7.41 1.82
C ARG A 32 4.53 -6.95 1.74
N VAL A 33 4.19 -6.00 0.86
CA VAL A 33 2.81 -5.56 0.64
C VAL A 33 1.95 -6.74 0.19
N ARG A 34 2.37 -7.46 -0.84
CA ARG A 34 1.66 -8.64 -1.35
C ARG A 34 1.48 -9.70 -0.27
N SER A 35 2.52 -9.97 0.51
CA SER A 35 2.46 -10.93 1.62
C SER A 35 1.43 -10.51 2.68
N GLN A 36 1.39 -9.23 3.07
CA GLN A 36 0.36 -8.72 3.97
C GLN A 36 -1.05 -8.89 3.40
N LEU A 37 -1.24 -8.57 2.12
CA LEU A 37 -2.52 -8.72 1.44
C LEU A 37 -3.00 -10.17 1.42
N THR A 38 -2.11 -11.17 1.30
CA THR A 38 -2.53 -12.58 1.38
C THR A 38 -3.14 -12.96 2.74
N ARG A 39 -2.68 -12.34 3.84
CA ARG A 39 -3.16 -12.59 5.20
C ARG A 39 -4.29 -11.66 5.64
N ALA A 40 -4.52 -10.59 4.89
CA ALA A 40 -5.58 -9.64 5.17
C ALA A 40 -6.98 -10.26 4.92
N PRO A 41 -8.05 -9.68 5.49
CA PRO A 41 -9.43 -10.06 5.19
C PRO A 41 -9.76 -10.00 3.69
N GLU A 42 -10.90 -10.58 3.30
CA GLU A 42 -11.38 -10.49 1.93
C GLU A 42 -11.89 -9.08 1.57
N PRO A 43 -11.91 -8.68 0.29
CA PRO A 43 -12.30 -7.33 -0.15
C PRO A 43 -13.64 -6.80 0.41
N ASN A 44 -14.63 -7.66 0.67
CA ASN A 44 -15.90 -7.23 1.26
C ASN A 44 -16.05 -7.50 2.78
N ASP A 45 -15.00 -8.00 3.44
CA ASP A 45 -15.01 -8.31 4.87
C ASP A 45 -14.47 -7.13 5.69
N ARG A 46 -15.27 -6.04 5.78
CA ARG A 46 -14.88 -4.86 6.57
C ARG A 46 -14.87 -5.21 8.06
N ARG A 47 -13.68 -5.19 8.66
CA ARG A 47 -13.44 -5.55 10.06
C ARG A 47 -13.65 -4.38 11.02
N LYS A 48 -13.42 -4.63 12.31
CA LYS A 48 -13.66 -3.66 13.40
C LYS A 48 -12.88 -2.35 13.21
N SER A 49 -11.67 -2.40 12.64
CA SER A 49 -10.87 -1.21 12.34
C SER A 49 -11.47 -0.30 11.26
N GLY A 50 -12.45 -0.79 10.50
CA GLY A 50 -13.01 -0.14 9.32
C GLY A 50 -12.31 -0.51 8.00
N TYR A 51 -11.27 -1.35 8.05
CA TYR A 51 -10.56 -1.88 6.89
C TYR A 51 -10.83 -3.38 6.67
N PRO A 52 -10.65 -3.89 5.42
CA PRO A 52 -10.54 -3.12 4.18
C PRO A 52 -11.83 -2.33 3.87
N HIS A 53 -11.73 -1.36 2.97
CA HIS A 53 -12.89 -0.65 2.44
C HIS A 53 -12.71 -0.33 0.96
N PRO A 54 -13.80 -0.03 0.25
CA PRO A 54 -13.72 0.36 -1.16
C PRO A 54 -12.80 1.55 -1.36
N TYR A 55 -11.90 1.43 -2.33
CA TYR A 55 -11.04 2.51 -2.78
C TYR A 55 -11.79 3.37 -3.79
N MET A 56 -11.93 4.65 -3.48
CA MET A 56 -12.49 5.65 -4.39
C MET A 56 -11.36 6.43 -5.05
N ASN A 57 -11.20 6.27 -6.36
CA ASN A 57 -10.15 6.94 -7.11
C ASN A 57 -10.50 8.41 -7.42
N LEU A 58 -10.62 9.23 -6.38
CA LEU A 58 -11.05 10.63 -6.50
C LEU A 58 -10.04 11.50 -7.25
N ASN A 59 -8.76 11.10 -7.26
CA ASN A 59 -7.65 11.89 -7.80
C ASN A 59 -7.10 11.34 -9.12
N GLY A 60 -7.79 10.39 -9.75
CA GLY A 60 -7.42 9.84 -11.06
C GLY A 60 -6.10 9.04 -11.07
N VAL A 61 -5.69 8.45 -9.95
CA VAL A 61 -4.51 7.59 -9.88
C VAL A 61 -4.69 6.38 -10.78
N ILE A 62 -3.80 6.20 -11.75
CA ILE A 62 -3.86 5.07 -12.68
C ILE A 62 -3.27 3.84 -12.00
N LEU A 63 -4.14 2.92 -11.59
CA LEU A 63 -3.75 1.60 -11.11
C LEU A 63 -3.45 0.65 -12.28
N ARG A 64 -2.68 -0.41 -12.02
CA ARG A 64 -2.51 -1.47 -13.02
C ARG A 64 -3.87 -2.13 -13.23
N ARG A 65 -4.38 -2.01 -14.45
CA ARG A 65 -5.67 -2.57 -14.86
C ARG A 65 -5.45 -3.66 -15.88
N GLU A 66 -6.11 -4.80 -15.70
CA GLU A 66 -6.25 -5.84 -16.72
C GLU A 66 -7.57 -5.63 -17.45
N SER A 67 -7.65 -6.08 -18.71
CA SER A 67 -8.84 -5.90 -19.54
C SER A 67 -10.10 -6.52 -18.95
N THR A 68 -9.95 -7.49 -18.04
CA THR A 68 -11.03 -8.20 -17.34
C THR A 68 -11.30 -7.66 -15.93
N ASP A 69 -10.67 -6.55 -15.53
CA ASP A 69 -10.81 -6.06 -14.17
C ASP A 69 -12.23 -5.60 -13.86
N SER A 70 -12.73 -6.09 -12.74
CA SER A 70 -13.88 -5.53 -12.06
C SER A 70 -13.68 -4.05 -11.75
N THR A 71 -14.77 -3.29 -11.74
CA THR A 71 -14.74 -1.85 -11.48
C THR A 71 -14.49 -1.49 -10.01
N SER A 72 -14.53 -2.46 -9.09
CA SER A 72 -14.35 -2.21 -7.66
C SER A 72 -12.95 -2.57 -7.18
N TYR A 73 -12.31 -1.61 -6.50
CA TYR A 73 -11.03 -1.78 -5.82
C TYR A 73 -11.20 -1.59 -4.32
N TYR A 74 -10.29 -2.16 -3.55
CA TYR A 74 -10.30 -2.08 -2.09
C TYR A 74 -8.92 -1.72 -1.58
N GLU A 75 -8.89 -0.84 -0.57
CA GLU A 75 -7.66 -0.39 0.05
C GLU A 75 -7.44 -1.04 1.43
N TYR A 76 -6.18 -1.40 1.66
CA TYR A 76 -5.71 -2.08 2.88
C TYR A 76 -4.54 -1.30 3.46
N PRO A 77 -4.53 -0.97 4.76
CA PRO A 77 -3.34 -0.47 5.42
C PRO A 77 -2.24 -1.53 5.34
N VAL A 78 -1.04 -1.12 4.97
CA VAL A 78 0.13 -1.99 4.92
C VAL A 78 1.30 -1.33 5.62
N THR A 79 2.01 -2.11 6.43
CA THR A 79 3.13 -1.61 7.23
C THR A 79 4.44 -1.84 6.48
N GLN A 80 5.37 -0.89 6.56
CA GLN A 80 6.68 -1.02 5.94
C GLN A 80 7.58 -2.03 6.67
N LYS A 81 7.41 -2.15 7.99
CA LYS A 81 8.23 -2.93 8.91
C LYS A 81 7.35 -3.42 10.07
N GLY A 82 7.81 -4.43 10.80
CA GLY A 82 7.13 -4.92 12.01
C GLY A 82 5.95 -5.84 11.73
N ALA A 83 4.97 -5.82 12.64
CA ALA A 83 3.75 -6.60 12.51
C ALA A 83 2.84 -6.07 11.39
N ASP A 84 1.95 -6.93 10.92
CA ASP A 84 0.88 -6.57 9.99
C ASP A 84 -0.17 -5.71 10.72
N TYR A 85 -0.97 -4.96 9.97
CA TYR A 85 -2.03 -4.14 10.56
C TYR A 85 -3.13 -5.01 11.19
N ASP A 86 -3.53 -4.72 12.42
CA ASP A 86 -4.60 -5.44 13.09
C ASP A 86 -5.98 -4.89 12.66
N PHE A 87 -6.63 -5.64 11.76
CA PHE A 87 -7.94 -5.29 11.22
C PHE A 87 -9.06 -5.39 12.26
N ASP A 88 -8.88 -6.16 13.33
CA ASP A 88 -9.88 -6.41 14.37
C ASP A 88 -9.71 -5.52 15.62
N CYS A 89 -8.72 -4.63 15.62
CA CYS A 89 -8.47 -3.70 16.72
C CYS A 89 -9.48 -2.53 16.79
N LYS A 90 -9.91 -2.19 18.01
CA LYS A 90 -10.56 -0.93 18.37
C LYS A 90 -10.02 -0.40 19.71
N PRO A 91 -9.66 0.90 19.83
CA PRO A 91 -9.60 1.91 18.78
C PRO A 91 -8.66 1.49 17.65
N LYS A 92 -8.97 1.89 16.40
CA LYS A 92 -8.18 1.46 15.24
C LYS A 92 -6.71 1.89 15.41
N GLN A 93 -5.79 1.02 15.01
CA GLN A 93 -4.37 1.36 14.96
C GLN A 93 -4.12 2.48 13.94
N ASN A 94 -2.97 3.14 14.03
CA ASN A 94 -2.56 4.07 12.97
C ASN A 94 -2.29 3.26 11.68
N PRO A 95 -3.05 3.48 10.58
CA PRO A 95 -2.89 2.71 9.35
C PRO A 95 -1.61 3.07 8.58
N GLY A 96 -0.86 4.07 9.02
CA GLY A 96 0.32 4.56 8.33
C GLY A 96 -0.01 5.20 6.97
N ALA A 97 1.05 5.51 6.21
CA ALA A 97 0.94 6.25 4.95
C ALA A 97 0.57 5.39 3.74
N TYR A 98 0.85 4.07 3.79
CA TYR A 98 0.77 3.19 2.62
C TYR A 98 -0.52 2.38 2.59
N ARG A 99 -1.03 2.15 1.38
CA ARG A 99 -2.16 1.27 1.10
C ARG A 99 -1.82 0.26 0.03
N GLY A 100 -2.08 -1.01 0.28
CA GLY A 100 -2.15 -2.02 -0.76
C GLY A 100 -3.53 -1.95 -1.42
N ILE A 101 -3.57 -1.97 -2.76
CA ILE A 101 -4.81 -1.95 -3.53
C ILE A 101 -5.00 -3.30 -4.22
N VAL A 102 -6.19 -3.86 -4.06
CA VAL A 102 -6.61 -5.09 -4.74
C VAL A 102 -7.95 -4.88 -5.46
N ASN A 103 -8.24 -5.71 -6.44
CA ASN A 103 -9.59 -5.83 -7.00
C ASN A 103 -10.47 -6.74 -6.11
N GLN A 104 -11.72 -6.97 -6.50
CA GLN A 104 -12.66 -7.83 -5.76
C GLN A 104 -12.24 -9.30 -5.64
N ASN A 105 -11.33 -9.77 -6.51
CA ASN A 105 -10.77 -11.12 -6.48
C ASN A 105 -9.48 -11.19 -5.65
N LYS A 106 -9.14 -10.10 -4.94
CA LYS A 106 -7.92 -9.94 -4.14
C LYS A 106 -6.62 -9.91 -4.96
N ASP A 107 -6.72 -9.70 -6.27
CA ASP A 107 -5.54 -9.50 -7.13
C ASP A 107 -4.91 -8.14 -6.84
N TYR A 108 -3.60 -8.10 -6.64
CA TYR A 108 -2.86 -6.87 -6.39
C TYR A 108 -2.81 -5.95 -7.63
N ARG A 109 -3.23 -4.69 -7.44
CA ARG A 109 -3.33 -3.66 -8.50
C ARG A 109 -2.37 -2.49 -8.30
N GLY A 110 -1.78 -2.35 -7.12
CA GLY A 110 -0.76 -1.34 -6.84
C GLY A 110 -0.60 -1.05 -5.36
N THR A 111 0.43 -0.27 -5.03
CA THR A 111 0.61 0.30 -3.70
C THR A 111 0.51 1.81 -3.81
N LEU A 112 -0.36 2.40 -3.01
CA LEU A 112 -0.52 3.83 -2.90
C LEU A 112 0.16 4.33 -1.62
N CYS A 113 0.56 5.58 -1.63
CA CYS A 113 1.01 6.30 -0.45
C CYS A 113 0.30 7.64 -0.41
N HIS A 114 -0.07 8.09 0.79
CA HIS A 114 -0.49 9.47 0.98
C HIS A 114 0.66 10.43 0.68
N ASN A 115 0.36 11.64 0.18
CA ASN A 115 1.32 12.73 0.08
C ASN A 115 1.80 13.21 1.48
N GLY A 116 1.01 12.94 2.53
CA GLY A 116 1.22 13.49 3.86
C GLY A 116 0.79 14.95 3.94
N GLU A 117 0.40 15.42 5.12
CA GLU A 117 0.02 16.82 5.35
C GLU A 117 0.65 17.37 6.63
N VAL A 118 1.07 18.63 6.60
CA VAL A 118 1.50 19.35 7.79
C VAL A 118 0.39 20.31 8.21
N ARG A 119 -0.18 20.13 9.40
CA ARG A 119 -1.23 21.00 9.94
C ARG A 119 -0.76 21.62 11.23
N LYS A 120 -0.66 22.95 11.28
CA LYS A 120 -0.18 23.70 12.47
C LYS A 120 1.17 23.19 13.00
N GLY A 121 2.11 22.86 12.11
CA GLY A 121 3.43 22.33 12.47
C GLY A 121 3.48 20.86 12.88
N VAL A 122 2.36 20.14 12.82
CA VAL A 122 2.28 18.70 13.12
C VAL A 122 2.19 17.90 11.82
N ASN A 123 3.01 16.85 11.70
CA ASN A 123 3.08 15.99 10.53
C ASN A 123 2.05 14.85 10.59
N TYR A 124 1.25 14.73 9.54
CA TYR A 124 0.25 13.68 9.36
C TYR A 124 0.57 12.85 8.11
N PRO A 125 1.45 11.85 8.21
CA PRO A 125 1.89 11.05 7.06
C PRO A 125 0.77 10.19 6.46
N ASN A 126 -0.31 9.93 7.20
CA ASN A 126 -1.47 9.15 6.76
C ASN A 126 -2.63 10.02 6.24
N SER A 127 -2.37 11.26 5.83
CA SER A 127 -3.36 12.23 5.37
C SER A 127 -3.00 12.84 4.01
N GLY A 128 -3.99 13.43 3.35
CA GLY A 128 -3.87 14.02 2.02
C GLY A 128 -4.14 13.04 0.88
N ASP A 129 -3.90 13.50 -0.34
CA ASP A 129 -4.13 12.74 -1.56
C ASP A 129 -3.22 11.52 -1.69
N PHE A 130 -3.67 10.53 -2.45
CA PHE A 130 -2.86 9.37 -2.82
C PHE A 130 -2.06 9.59 -4.10
N HIS A 131 -0.86 9.00 -4.13
CA HIS A 131 -0.09 8.75 -5.35
C HIS A 131 0.37 7.29 -5.42
N LEU A 132 0.57 6.80 -6.65
CA LEU A 132 1.11 5.47 -6.90
C LEU A 132 2.60 5.40 -6.53
N CYS A 133 2.98 4.39 -5.76
CA CYS A 133 4.39 4.10 -5.50
C CYS A 133 5.04 3.50 -6.76
N LYS A 134 6.29 3.85 -7.05
CA LYS A 134 6.97 3.48 -8.30
C LYS A 134 8.23 2.67 -8.02
N LYS A 135 8.58 1.75 -8.90
CA LYS A 135 9.92 1.17 -8.92
C LYS A 135 10.89 2.19 -9.51
N ASP A 136 12.11 2.24 -9.00
CA ASP A 136 13.19 2.94 -9.71
C ASP A 136 13.42 2.23 -11.04
N LYS A 137 13.52 3.03 -12.11
CA LYS A 137 13.73 2.53 -13.48
C LYS A 137 15.22 2.32 -13.74
#